data_AF-A0A5E6NLM9-F1
#
_entry.id   AF-A0A5E6NLM9-F1
#
_cell.length_a   1.000
_cell.length_b   1.000
_cell.length_c   1.000
_cell.angle_alpha   90.00
_cell.angle_beta   90.00
_cell.angle_gamma   90.00
#
_symmetry.space_group_name_H-M   'P 1'
#
loop_
_entity.id
_entity.type
_entity.pdbx_description
1 polymer ?
#
loop_
_entity_poly.entity_id
_entity_poly.type
_entity_poly.pdbx_seq_one_letter_code
_entity_poly.pdbx_strand_id
1 'polypeptide(L)'
;MLSFPNCAATRHLHFSLDGLGVAQLPAVDMSVYPDLEWTLLGTRKSTLIHSTSSKMNQWQVGDTFATLLARLSPDEMQRITTQAMLDSGQGLPKGVDFNNKFIYYVGPVAAVNGEVIGPAGPTTATRMDKFTDTMLQNTGILGMIGKAERGEATIQEY
;
A
#
# COMPACT_ATOMS: atom_id res chain seq x y z
N MET A 1 18.44 22.89 14.89
CA MET A 1 17.70 22.96 13.62
C MET A 1 16.66 21.85 13.64
N LEU A 2 15.37 22.18 13.82
CA LEU A 2 14.30 21.18 13.69
C LEU A 2 14.15 20.86 12.20
N SER A 3 14.45 19.63 11.79
CA SER A 3 14.15 19.14 10.45
C SER A 3 12.74 18.55 10.46
N PHE A 4 11.82 19.16 9.71
CA PHE A 4 10.53 18.57 9.42
C PHE A 4 10.64 17.84 8.08
N PRO A 5 10.63 16.50 8.05
CA PRO A 5 10.73 15.77 6.81
C PRO A 5 9.48 16.00 5.96
N ASN A 6 9.68 16.60 4.79
CA ASN A 6 8.67 16.69 3.75
C ASN A 6 8.61 15.37 2.98
N CYS A 7 7.43 14.78 2.84
CA CYS A 7 7.24 13.56 2.06
C CYS A 7 6.97 13.88 0.58
N ALA A 8 6.93 12.87 -0.29
CA ALA A 8 6.65 13.05 -1.72
C ALA A 8 5.35 13.84 -1.98
N ALA A 9 4.34 13.69 -1.12
CA ALA A 9 3.11 14.46 -1.18
C ALA A 9 3.20 15.77 -0.37
N THR A 10 4.26 16.56 -0.60
CA THR A 10 4.45 17.87 0.04
C THR A 10 3.35 18.81 -0.43
N ARG A 11 2.41 19.10 0.47
CA ARG A 11 1.25 19.95 0.22
C ARG A 11 1.31 21.12 1.18
N HIS A 12 1.93 22.20 0.73
CA HIS A 12 2.18 23.37 1.55
C HIS A 12 1.98 24.64 0.72
N LEU A 13 1.32 25.64 1.32
CA LEU A 13 1.00 26.91 0.68
C LEU A 13 1.14 28.04 1.71
N HIS A 14 1.80 29.12 1.30
CA HIS A 14 1.78 30.40 2.02
C HIS A 14 0.83 31.37 1.31
N PHE A 15 0.01 32.08 2.08
CA PHE A 15 -0.81 33.18 1.57
C PHE A 15 -0.89 34.30 2.61
N SER A 16 -1.34 35.49 2.19
CA SER A 16 -1.60 36.63 3.07
C SER A 16 -2.95 37.23 2.72
N LEU A 17 -3.63 37.77 3.73
CA LEU A 17 -4.96 38.37 3.59
C LEU A 17 -4.85 39.87 3.86
N ASP A 18 -5.42 40.67 2.96
CA ASP A 18 -5.46 42.13 3.05
C ASP A 18 -6.88 42.67 3.35
N GLY A 19 -7.86 41.77 3.49
CA GLY A 19 -9.25 42.09 3.76
C GLY A 19 -10.08 42.45 2.52
N LEU A 20 -9.52 42.37 1.31
CA LEU A 20 -10.21 42.77 0.07
C LEU A 20 -11.05 41.65 -0.59
N GLY A 21 -10.96 40.41 -0.10
CA GLY A 21 -11.75 39.31 -0.64
C GLY A 21 -11.28 37.92 -0.22
N VAL A 22 -11.76 36.91 -0.95
CA VAL A 22 -11.36 35.51 -0.77
C VAL A 22 -9.96 35.26 -1.31
N ALA A 23 -9.18 34.44 -0.62
CA ALA A 23 -7.86 34.03 -1.11
C ALA A 23 -7.99 33.23 -2.42
N GLN A 24 -7.22 33.61 -3.44
CA GLN A 24 -7.10 32.87 -4.68
C GLN A 24 -5.79 32.09 -4.69
N LEU A 25 -5.87 30.79 -4.96
CA LEU A 25 -4.70 29.92 -5.05
C LEU A 25 -4.27 29.80 -6.53
N PRO A 26 -2.98 29.96 -6.85
CA PRO A 26 -2.51 29.77 -8.21
C PRO A 26 -2.66 28.31 -8.63
N ALA A 27 -2.93 28.08 -9.92
CA ALA A 27 -2.88 26.74 -10.49
C ALA A 27 -1.45 26.19 -10.41
N VAL A 28 -1.33 24.87 -10.21
CA VAL A 28 -0.03 24.19 -10.20
C VAL A 28 0.52 24.18 -11.63
N ASP A 29 1.73 24.68 -11.81
CA ASP A 29 2.44 24.58 -13.08
C ASP A 29 2.96 23.14 -13.27
N MET A 30 2.30 22.41 -14.16
CA MET A 30 2.64 21.02 -14.45
C MET A 30 4.01 20.88 -15.13
N SER A 31 4.54 21.94 -15.74
CA SER A 31 5.87 21.91 -16.40
C SER A 31 7.04 21.79 -15.42
N VAL A 32 6.80 22.05 -14.13
CA VAL A 32 7.79 21.88 -13.06
C VAL A 32 8.06 20.40 -12.78
N TYR A 33 7.13 19.50 -13.14
CA TYR A 33 7.31 18.07 -12.99
C TYR A 33 8.06 17.50 -14.20
N PRO A 34 9.13 16.72 -13.99
CA PRO A 34 9.87 16.13 -15.10
C PRO A 34 9.02 15.08 -15.82
N ASP A 35 9.20 14.98 -17.13
CA ASP A 35 8.71 13.83 -17.90
C ASP A 35 9.46 12.57 -17.47
N LEU A 36 8.77 11.68 -16.78
CA LEU A 36 9.34 10.45 -16.26
C LEU A 36 9.30 9.36 -17.35
N GLU A 37 10.43 9.06 -17.98
CA GLU A 37 10.57 7.84 -18.76
C GLU A 37 10.88 6.65 -17.84
N TRP A 38 9.87 5.80 -17.61
CA TRP A 38 10.02 4.57 -16.84
C TRP A 38 10.36 3.40 -17.76
N THR A 39 11.61 2.93 -17.70
CA THR A 39 12.02 1.72 -18.41
C THR A 39 11.98 0.52 -17.47
N LEU A 40 11.17 -0.49 -17.79
CA LEU A 40 11.07 -1.76 -17.03
C LEU A 40 12.31 -2.67 -17.22
N LEU A 41 13.47 -2.13 -17.58
CA LEU A 41 14.69 -2.89 -17.81
C LEU A 41 15.12 -3.55 -16.48
N GLY A 42 15.30 -4.87 -16.49
CA GLY A 42 15.66 -5.65 -15.30
C GLY A 42 14.49 -6.01 -14.37
N THR A 43 13.25 -5.59 -14.68
CA THR A 43 12.08 -5.99 -13.89
C THR A 43 11.68 -7.43 -14.22
N ARG A 44 11.59 -8.30 -13.21
CA ARG A 44 10.98 -9.62 -13.37
C ARG A 44 9.49 -9.42 -13.63
N LYS A 45 9.04 -9.70 -14.85
CA LYS A 45 7.62 -9.76 -15.18
C LYS A 45 7.02 -11.01 -14.51
N SER A 46 6.64 -10.89 -13.24
CA SER A 46 5.85 -11.91 -12.55
C SER A 46 4.61 -11.27 -11.95
N THR A 47 3.46 -11.84 -12.27
CA THR A 47 2.18 -11.46 -11.69
C THR A 47 2.06 -12.07 -10.29
N LEU A 48 1.92 -11.22 -9.25
CA LEU A 48 1.78 -11.68 -7.86
C LEU A 48 0.52 -12.51 -7.60
N ILE A 49 -0.55 -12.31 -8.40
CA ILE A 49 -1.85 -13.00 -8.26
C ILE A 49 -1.72 -14.53 -8.40
N HIS A 50 -0.79 -14.98 -9.24
CA HIS A 50 -0.59 -16.40 -9.55
C HIS A 50 0.68 -16.95 -8.90
N SER A 51 1.14 -16.31 -7.82
CA SER A 51 2.31 -16.75 -7.09
C SER A 51 1.97 -17.92 -6.16
N THR A 52 3.00 -18.69 -5.84
CA THR A 52 2.97 -19.79 -4.87
C THR A 52 4.22 -19.68 -4.02
N SER A 53 4.24 -20.29 -2.83
CA SER A 53 5.42 -20.30 -1.96
C SER A 53 6.67 -20.84 -2.69
N SER A 54 6.50 -21.86 -3.54
CA SER A 54 7.61 -22.41 -4.34
C SER A 54 8.20 -21.39 -5.32
N LYS A 55 7.37 -20.55 -5.93
CA LYS A 55 7.83 -19.48 -6.85
C LYS A 55 8.55 -18.37 -6.09
N MET A 56 8.12 -18.09 -4.86
CA MET A 56 8.74 -17.07 -4.00
C MET A 56 10.17 -17.42 -3.57
N ASN A 57 10.47 -18.71 -3.41
CA ASN A 57 11.83 -19.16 -3.07
C ASN A 57 12.90 -18.79 -4.11
N GLN A 58 12.48 -18.36 -5.30
CA GLN A 58 13.38 -17.92 -6.37
C GLN A 58 13.63 -16.40 -6.34
N TRP A 59 12.97 -15.67 -5.44
CA TRP A 59 13.03 -14.22 -5.35
C TRP A 59 14.18 -13.79 -4.44
N GLN A 60 14.76 -12.65 -4.77
CA GLN A 60 15.82 -12.02 -3.99
C GLN A 60 15.43 -10.59 -3.60
N VAL A 61 15.96 -10.13 -2.46
CA VAL A 61 15.81 -8.72 -2.06
C VAL A 61 16.35 -7.83 -3.18
N GLY A 62 15.53 -6.86 -3.60
CA GLY A 62 15.84 -5.99 -4.74
C GLY A 62 15.20 -6.41 -6.07
N ASP A 63 14.62 -7.62 -6.16
CA ASP A 63 13.81 -7.98 -7.32
C ASP A 63 12.64 -7.00 -7.49
N THR A 64 12.48 -6.46 -8.69
CA THR A 64 11.35 -5.60 -9.04
C THR A 64 10.29 -6.42 -9.75
N PHE A 65 9.04 -6.28 -9.32
CA PHE A 65 7.90 -7.00 -9.87
C PHE A 65 6.91 -6.05 -10.55
N ALA A 66 6.59 -6.34 -11.81
CA ALA A 66 5.48 -5.69 -12.50
C ALA A 66 4.16 -6.30 -12.00
N THR A 67 3.53 -5.65 -11.03
CA THR A 67 2.38 -6.20 -10.33
C THR A 67 1.07 -5.89 -11.07
N LEU A 68 0.35 -6.92 -11.49
CA LEU A 68 -1.11 -6.83 -11.62
C LEU A 68 -1.66 -7.26 -10.25
N LEU A 69 -2.27 -6.36 -9.48
CA LEU A 69 -3.02 -6.74 -8.29
C LEU A 69 -4.40 -7.21 -8.77
N ALA A 70 -4.80 -8.44 -8.43
CA ALA A 70 -6.17 -8.87 -8.66
C ALA A 70 -7.02 -8.02 -7.74
N ARG A 71 -7.95 -7.28 -8.35
CA ARG A 71 -8.81 -6.35 -7.66
C ARG A 71 -9.72 -7.13 -6.71
N LEU A 72 -9.45 -7.02 -5.41
CA LEU A 72 -10.50 -7.17 -4.41
C LEU A 72 -11.42 -5.96 -4.55
N SER A 73 -12.72 -6.18 -4.54
CA SER A 73 -13.71 -5.12 -4.52
C SER A 73 -13.49 -4.20 -3.29
N PRO A 74 -13.85 -2.91 -3.37
CA PRO A 74 -13.76 -1.99 -2.23
C PRO A 74 -14.41 -2.53 -0.94
N ASP A 75 -15.50 -3.29 -1.09
CA ASP A 75 -16.23 -3.94 0.01
C ASP A 75 -15.41 -5.06 0.66
N GLU A 76 -14.61 -5.78 -0.11
CA GLU A 76 -13.68 -6.79 0.40
C GLU A 76 -12.53 -6.14 1.16
N MET A 77 -11.97 -5.02 0.67
CA MET A 77 -10.87 -4.30 1.33
C MET A 77 -11.26 -3.69 2.68
N GLN A 78 -12.50 -3.20 2.84
CA GLN A 78 -13.00 -2.73 4.15
C GLN A 78 -13.24 -3.88 5.14
N ARG A 79 -13.42 -5.11 4.65
CA ARG A 79 -13.71 -6.31 5.45
C ARG A 79 -12.47 -7.13 5.81
N ILE A 80 -11.27 -6.71 5.40
CA ILE A 80 -9.99 -7.38 5.70
C ILE A 80 -9.69 -7.24 7.19
N THR A 81 -10.35 -8.13 7.92
CA THR A 81 -9.87 -8.82 9.12
C THR A 81 -9.43 -7.92 10.25
N THR A 82 -10.37 -7.60 11.13
CA THR A 82 -9.99 -7.14 12.46
C THR A 82 -9.35 -8.35 13.17
N GLN A 83 -8.13 -8.18 13.70
CA GLN A 83 -7.45 -9.14 14.57
C GLN A 83 -8.41 -9.82 15.57
N ALA A 84 -9.38 -9.06 16.09
CA ALA A 84 -10.46 -9.55 16.95
C ALA A 84 -11.29 -10.73 16.38
N MET A 85 -11.47 -10.84 15.06
CA MET A 85 -12.18 -11.97 14.42
C MET A 85 -11.33 -13.25 14.39
N LEU A 86 -10.01 -13.10 14.22
CA LEU A 86 -9.08 -14.22 14.30
C LEU A 86 -8.92 -14.67 15.76
N ASP A 87 -8.74 -13.72 16.68
CA ASP A 87 -8.57 -13.99 18.11
C ASP A 87 -9.83 -14.60 18.74
N SER A 88 -11.02 -14.25 18.25
CA SER A 88 -12.30 -14.82 18.73
C SER A 88 -12.61 -16.21 18.15
N GLY A 89 -11.76 -16.74 17.27
CA GLY A 89 -11.97 -18.03 16.61
C GLY A 89 -13.12 -18.04 15.60
N GLN A 90 -13.71 -16.89 15.28
CA GLN A 90 -14.82 -16.76 14.32
C GLN A 90 -14.37 -16.92 12.87
N GLY A 91 -13.05 -16.88 12.63
CA GLY A 91 -12.45 -17.04 11.30
C GLY A 91 -12.64 -15.84 10.39
N LEU A 92 -12.26 -15.99 9.13
CA LEU A 92 -12.41 -14.94 8.12
C LEU A 92 -13.90 -14.75 7.74
N PRO A 93 -14.31 -13.54 7.31
CA PRO A 93 -15.66 -13.32 6.80
C PRO A 93 -16.02 -14.29 5.68
N LYS A 94 -17.30 -14.68 5.58
CA LYS A 94 -17.78 -15.59 4.53
C LYS A 94 -17.41 -15.06 3.13
N GLY A 95 -16.76 -15.90 2.34
CA GLY A 95 -16.30 -15.59 0.98
C GLY A 95 -14.90 -14.99 0.88
N VAL A 96 -14.24 -14.73 2.03
CA VAL A 96 -12.86 -14.24 2.07
C VAL A 96 -11.91 -15.43 2.26
N ASP A 97 -11.01 -15.61 1.29
CA ASP A 97 -9.92 -16.58 1.36
C ASP A 97 -8.60 -15.84 1.16
N PHE A 98 -7.66 -16.04 2.08
CA PHE A 98 -6.33 -15.43 2.04
C PHE A 98 -5.23 -16.39 1.58
N ASN A 99 -5.56 -17.67 1.39
CA ASN A 99 -4.61 -18.68 0.98
C ASN A 99 -3.95 -18.31 -0.35
N ASN A 100 -2.62 -18.35 -0.37
CA ASN A 100 -1.79 -17.97 -1.51
C ASN A 100 -1.98 -16.52 -2.01
N LYS A 101 -2.44 -15.59 -1.16
CA LYS A 101 -2.62 -14.17 -1.53
C LYS A 101 -1.60 -13.24 -0.87
N PHE A 102 -1.46 -12.05 -1.44
CA PHE A 102 -0.72 -10.95 -0.83
C PHE A 102 -1.69 -9.93 -0.22
N ILE A 103 -1.31 -9.36 0.92
CA ILE A 103 -2.06 -8.26 1.54
C ILE A 103 -1.42 -6.93 1.18
N TYR A 104 -2.18 -6.04 0.57
CA TYR A 104 -1.74 -4.67 0.27
C TYR A 104 -2.20 -3.72 1.37
N TYR A 105 -1.26 -3.10 2.07
CA TYR A 105 -1.58 -2.15 3.14
C TYR A 105 -1.97 -0.81 2.55
N VAL A 106 -3.27 -0.53 2.48
CA VAL A 106 -3.82 0.64 1.81
C VAL A 106 -4.94 1.28 2.62
N GLY A 107 -4.98 2.61 2.61
CA GLY A 107 -6.14 3.40 3.03
C GLY A 107 -6.72 4.10 1.80
N PRO A 108 -7.64 3.47 1.06
CA PRO A 108 -8.13 4.02 -0.20
C PRO A 108 -9.00 5.25 0.07
N VAL A 109 -8.88 6.24 -0.80
CA VAL A 109 -9.82 7.38 -0.84
C VAL A 109 -11.04 6.98 -1.67
N ALA A 110 -12.21 7.49 -1.32
CA ALA A 110 -13.43 7.27 -2.09
C ALA A 110 -13.24 7.70 -3.54
N ALA A 111 -13.71 6.89 -4.48
CA ALA A 111 -13.68 7.23 -5.90
C ALA A 111 -14.59 8.42 -6.18
N VAL A 112 -14.18 9.29 -7.09
CA VAL A 112 -14.93 10.47 -7.52
C VAL A 112 -15.20 10.41 -9.02
N ASN A 113 -16.20 11.16 -9.52
CA ASN A 113 -16.40 11.35 -10.96
C ASN A 113 -16.50 10.07 -11.82
N GLY A 114 -17.06 8.99 -11.26
CA GLY A 114 -17.18 7.71 -11.96
C GLY A 114 -15.87 6.91 -12.07
N GLU A 115 -14.83 7.32 -11.34
CA GLU A 115 -13.59 6.57 -11.25
C GLU A 115 -13.82 5.18 -10.64
N VAL A 116 -13.01 4.24 -11.12
CA VAL A 116 -13.06 2.83 -10.74
C VAL A 116 -12.54 2.63 -9.31
N ILE A 117 -11.55 3.43 -8.91
CA ILE A 117 -10.93 3.46 -7.59
C ILE A 117 -10.33 4.85 -7.37
N GLY A 118 -10.46 5.40 -6.16
CA GLY A 118 -9.75 6.63 -5.78
C GLY A 118 -8.27 6.36 -5.46
N PRO A 119 -7.51 7.39 -5.10
CA PRO A 119 -6.11 7.25 -4.70
C PRO A 119 -5.89 6.15 -3.65
N ALA A 120 -5.00 5.20 -3.95
CA ALA A 120 -4.81 3.97 -3.19
C ALA A 120 -3.32 3.62 -3.00
N GLY A 121 -2.53 4.58 -2.51
CA GLY A 121 -1.10 4.40 -2.23
C GLY A 121 -0.83 3.55 -0.98
N PRO A 122 0.37 2.93 -0.86
CA PRO A 122 0.71 2.08 0.27
C PRO A 122 0.90 2.88 1.56
N THR A 123 0.60 2.25 2.70
CA THR A 123 0.93 2.79 4.03
C THR A 123 2.21 2.18 4.62
N THR A 124 2.74 2.80 5.67
CA THR A 124 3.99 2.39 6.33
C THR A 124 3.87 0.99 6.92
N ALA A 125 4.70 0.06 6.45
CA ALA A 125 4.60 -1.37 6.75
C ALA A 125 4.90 -1.69 8.22
N THR A 126 5.81 -0.95 8.87
CA THR A 126 6.18 -1.14 10.28
C THR A 126 4.99 -1.06 11.24
N ARG A 127 3.94 -0.28 10.90
CA ARG A 127 2.72 -0.17 11.73
C ARG A 127 1.94 -1.48 11.81
N MET A 128 2.19 -2.39 10.85
CA MET A 128 1.53 -3.67 10.73
C MET A 128 2.38 -4.82 11.31
N ASP A 129 3.61 -4.56 11.78
CA ASP A 129 4.54 -5.60 12.25
C ASP A 129 3.92 -6.45 13.36
N LYS A 130 3.22 -5.81 14.30
CA LYS A 130 2.51 -6.47 15.42
C LYS A 130 1.41 -7.47 15.01
N PHE A 131 0.99 -7.47 13.75
CA PHE A 131 -0.03 -8.39 13.23
C PHE A 131 0.59 -9.48 12.33
N THR A 132 1.88 -9.40 12.05
CA THR A 132 2.56 -10.25 11.06
C THR A 132 2.43 -11.72 11.37
N ASP A 133 2.67 -12.10 12.63
CA ASP A 133 2.62 -13.50 13.06
C ASP A 133 1.23 -14.09 12.90
N THR A 134 0.22 -13.38 13.39
CA THR A 134 -1.17 -13.83 13.24
C THR A 134 -1.52 -13.99 11.76
N MET A 135 -1.15 -13.04 10.92
CA MET A 135 -1.52 -13.08 9.51
C MET A 135 -0.78 -14.19 8.77
N LEU A 136 0.54 -14.32 8.91
CA LEU A 136 1.33 -15.36 8.23
C LEU A 136 0.95 -16.77 8.71
N GLN A 137 0.83 -16.97 10.03
CA GLN A 137 0.61 -18.29 10.61
C GLN A 137 -0.83 -18.77 10.46
N ASN A 138 -1.82 -17.87 10.55
CA ASN A 138 -3.22 -18.28 10.67
C ASN A 138 -4.04 -18.09 9.38
N THR A 139 -3.50 -17.45 8.34
CA THR A 139 -4.30 -17.11 7.15
C THR A 139 -3.77 -17.64 5.82
N GLY A 140 -2.53 -18.16 5.78
CA GLY A 140 -1.96 -18.75 4.56
C GLY A 140 -1.59 -17.73 3.47
N ILE A 141 -1.46 -16.45 3.83
CA ILE A 141 -0.95 -15.44 2.92
C ILE A 141 0.51 -15.71 2.54
N LEU A 142 0.88 -15.29 1.34
CA LEU A 142 2.24 -15.37 0.82
C LEU A 142 3.11 -14.22 1.31
N GLY A 143 2.52 -13.06 1.57
CA GLY A 143 3.26 -11.89 2.00
C GLY A 143 2.43 -10.63 2.03
N MET A 144 3.09 -9.51 2.31
CA MET A 144 2.46 -8.20 2.50
C MET A 144 3.18 -7.14 1.67
N ILE A 145 2.44 -6.14 1.20
CA ILE A 145 2.92 -5.06 0.33
C ILE A 145 2.62 -3.73 1.04
N GLY A 146 3.67 -2.98 1.36
CA GLY A 146 3.59 -1.67 2.01
C GLY A 146 4.77 -0.78 1.62
N LYS A 147 4.98 0.32 2.35
CA LYS A 147 6.16 1.20 2.17
C LYS A 147 7.03 1.26 3.42
N ALA A 148 8.29 1.65 3.21
CA ALA A 148 9.36 1.72 4.22
C ALA A 148 9.75 0.35 4.79
N GLU A 149 10.85 0.34 5.53
CA GLU A 149 11.43 -0.85 6.15
C GLU A 149 10.54 -1.41 7.27
N ARG A 150 10.68 -2.71 7.52
CA ARG A 150 10.05 -3.41 8.64
C ARG A 150 10.97 -3.31 9.86
N GLY A 151 10.43 -3.52 11.05
CA GLY A 151 11.24 -3.58 12.26
C GLY A 151 12.18 -4.79 12.26
N GLU A 152 13.34 -4.64 12.88
CA GLU A 152 14.39 -5.68 12.93
C GLU A 152 13.85 -7.04 13.40
N ALA A 153 13.02 -7.06 14.44
CA ALA A 153 12.43 -8.28 14.97
C ALA A 153 11.64 -9.05 13.88
N THR A 154 10.84 -8.34 13.09
CA THR A 154 10.06 -8.93 12.00
C THR A 154 10.94 -9.42 10.84
N ILE A 155 12.10 -8.81 10.62
CA ILE A 155 13.06 -9.25 9.58
C ILE A 155 13.83 -10.49 10.03
N GLN A 156 14.18 -10.60 11.31
CA GLN A 156 14.97 -11.72 11.83
C GLN A 156 14.12 -12.99 12.04
N GLU A 157 12.81 -12.83 12.22
CA GLU A 157 11.89 -13.94 12.52
C GLU A 157 11.40 -14.70 11.28
N TYR A 158 11.50 -14.11 10.08
CA TYR A 158 10.99 -14.66 8.80
C TYR A 158 11.95 -14.43 7.64
#